data_AF-A0A958T1K7-F1
#
_entry.id   AF-A0A958T1K7-F1
#
_cell.length_a   1.000
_cell.length_b   1.000
_cell.length_c   1.000
_cell.angle_alpha   90.00
_cell.angle_beta   90.00
_cell.angle_gamma   90.00
#
_symmetry.space_group_name_H-M   'P 1'
#
loop_
_entity.id
_entity.type
_entity.pdbx_description
1 polymer ?
#
loop_
_entity_poly.entity_id
_entity_poly.type
_entity_poly.pdbx_seq_one_letter_code
_entity_poly.pdbx_strand_id
1 'polypeptide(L)'
;MYNKIFKLIIAALILAYAVYQFTEGNIGNGIMFILLAGIFVFLYFKNEFILLAFLRLRKQDFAGATKWLNKIKNPETALVKKQQGYYNFLNGIMVSQTNMNDAEKYFKKAVSLGLSMNHDLAMAKL
;
A
#
# COMPACT_ATOMS: atom_id res chain seq x y z
N MET A 1 8.41 3.34 10.18
CA MET A 1 7.39 3.56 9.13
C MET A 1 6.25 4.32 9.77
N TYR A 2 5.80 5.39 9.13
CA TYR A 2 4.72 6.21 9.66
C TYR A 2 3.46 5.38 9.81
N ASN A 3 2.87 5.47 11.00
CA ASN A 3 1.63 4.79 11.35
C ASN A 3 0.55 5.24 10.37
N LYS A 4 -0.33 4.34 9.93
CA LYS A 4 -1.44 4.63 8.99
C LYS A 4 -2.24 5.88 9.40
N ILE A 5 -2.37 6.08 10.71
CA ILE A 5 -3.03 7.22 11.36
C ILE A 5 -2.36 8.56 10.99
N PHE A 6 -1.04 8.61 10.87
CA PHE A 6 -0.30 9.85 10.60
C PHE A 6 -0.64 10.45 9.23
N LYS A 7 -0.89 9.60 8.22
CA LYS A 7 -1.34 10.04 6.90
C LYS A 7 -2.74 10.67 6.95
N LEU A 8 -3.63 10.13 7.79
CA LEU A 8 -4.97 10.69 8.00
C LEU A 8 -4.93 12.00 8.80
N ILE A 9 -4.06 12.11 9.81
CA ILE A 9 -3.85 13.35 10.56
C ILE A 9 -3.38 14.46 9.61
N ILE A 10 -2.39 14.19 8.75
CA ILE A 10 -1.90 15.16 7.77
C ILE A 10 -3.01 15.56 6.79
N ALA A 11 -3.78 14.59 6.27
CA ALA A 11 -4.90 14.90 5.37
C ALA A 11 -5.96 15.78 6.06
N ALA A 12 -6.28 15.52 7.33
CA ALA A 12 -7.22 16.32 8.12
C ALA A 12 -6.70 17.74 8.36
N LEU A 13 -5.41 17.91 8.64
CA LEU A 13 -4.78 19.23 8.79
C LEU A 13 -4.81 20.04 7.48
N ILE A 14 -4.51 19.39 6.34
CA ILE A 14 -4.58 20.04 5.02
C ILE A 14 -6.02 20.44 4.70
N LEU A 15 -7.02 19.60 5.03
CA LEU A 15 -8.44 19.94 4.88
C LEU A 15 -8.85 21.12 5.77
N ALA A 16 -8.42 21.14 7.03
CA ALA A 16 -8.68 22.27 7.93
C ALA A 16 -8.06 23.57 7.39
N TYR A 17 -6.85 23.49 6.83
CA TYR A 17 -6.19 24.64 6.19
C TYR A 17 -6.89 25.07 4.89
N ALA A 18 -7.46 24.13 4.13
CA ALA A 18 -8.28 24.44 2.97
C ALA A 18 -9.53 25.24 3.38
N VAL A 19 -10.21 24.83 4.46
CA VAL A 19 -11.37 25.56 5.02
C VAL A 19 -10.98 26.99 5.43
N TYR A 20 -9.82 27.16 6.08
CA TYR A 20 -9.30 28.49 6.41
C TYR A 20 -9.05 29.36 5.16
N GLN A 21 -8.43 28.81 4.11
CA GLN A 21 -8.23 29.52 2.83
C GLN A 21 -9.54 29.97 2.17
N PHE A 22 -10.63 29.20 2.33
CA PHE A 22 -11.95 29.63 1.86
C PHE A 22 -12.50 30.82 2.66
N THR A 23 -12.20 30.91 3.96
CA THR A 23 -12.64 32.05 4.80
C THR A 23 -11.91 33.35 4.47
N GLU A 24 -10.65 33.29 4.02
CA GLU A 24 -9.90 34.47 3.56
C GLU A 24 -10.23 34.89 2.12
N GLY A 25 -11.17 34.21 1.44
CA GLY A 25 -11.57 34.52 0.07
C GLY A 25 -10.65 33.95 -1.02
N ASN A 26 -9.63 33.17 -0.66
CA ASN A 26 -8.70 32.52 -1.58
C ASN A 26 -9.26 31.19 -2.13
N ILE A 27 -10.36 31.27 -2.89
CA ILE A 27 -11.10 30.11 -3.40
C ILE A 27 -10.22 29.17 -4.23
N GLY A 28 -9.35 29.71 -5.09
CA GLY A 28 -8.46 28.91 -5.95
C GLY A 28 -7.44 28.07 -5.16
N ASN A 29 -6.88 28.64 -4.09
CA ASN A 29 -5.94 27.94 -3.22
C ASN A 29 -6.66 26.87 -2.38
N GLY A 30 -7.86 27.17 -1.88
CA GLY A 30 -8.69 26.19 -1.16
C GLY A 30 -8.96 24.93 -1.99
N ILE A 31 -9.31 25.09 -3.27
CA ILE A 31 -9.51 23.97 -4.21
C ILE A 31 -8.21 23.16 -4.41
N MET A 32 -7.07 23.85 -4.57
CA MET A 32 -5.76 23.18 -4.68
C MET A 32 -5.43 22.34 -3.44
N PHE A 33 -5.70 22.84 -2.24
CA PHE A 33 -5.46 22.08 -1.00
C PHE A 33 -6.39 20.88 -0.86
N ILE A 34 -7.64 20.95 -1.34
CA ILE A 34 -8.55 19.79 -1.39
C ILE A 34 -8.00 18.71 -2.35
N LEU A 35 -7.56 19.10 -3.55
CA LEU A 35 -6.96 18.15 -4.49
C LEU A 35 -5.69 17.52 -3.92
N LEU A 36 -4.86 18.31 -3.26
CA LEU A 36 -3.65 17.84 -2.58
C LEU A 36 -4.01 16.84 -1.46
N ALA A 37 -5.01 17.15 -0.62
CA ALA A 37 -5.50 16.24 0.41
C ALA A 37 -6.02 14.92 -0.20
N GLY A 38 -6.71 14.98 -1.33
CA GLY A 38 -7.18 13.81 -2.08
C GLY A 38 -6.04 12.85 -2.46
N ILE A 39 -4.88 13.38 -2.86
CA ILE A 39 -3.69 12.57 -3.16
C ILE A 39 -3.19 11.83 -1.90
N PHE A 40 -3.14 12.52 -0.74
CA PHE A 40 -2.74 11.89 0.52
C PHE A 40 -3.71 10.80 0.98
N VAL A 41 -5.01 10.99 0.77
CA VAL A 41 -6.04 9.97 1.03
C VAL A 41 -5.88 8.79 0.08
N PHE A 42 -5.60 9.02 -1.21
CA PHE A 42 -5.33 7.95 -2.16
C PHE A 42 -4.09 7.11 -1.76
N LEU A 43 -3.00 7.78 -1.35
CA LEU A 43 -1.77 7.16 -0.85
C LEU A 43 -1.94 6.45 0.51
N TYR A 44 -3.05 6.69 1.21
CA TYR A 44 -3.44 5.91 2.38
C TYR A 44 -4.00 4.53 1.97
N PHE A 45 -4.89 4.50 0.98
CA PHE A 45 -5.50 3.24 0.51
C PHE A 45 -4.55 2.37 -0.32
N LYS A 46 -3.63 2.96 -1.08
CA LYS A 46 -2.61 2.25 -1.86
C LYS A 46 -1.22 2.53 -1.28
N ASN A 47 -0.67 1.56 -0.54
CA ASN A 47 0.68 1.69 0.02
C ASN A 47 1.73 1.71 -1.11
N GLU A 48 2.50 2.79 -1.17
CA GLU A 48 3.54 3.07 -2.17
C GLU A 48 4.60 1.96 -2.23
N PHE A 49 4.96 1.36 -1.10
CA PHE A 49 5.98 0.32 -1.04
C PHE A 49 5.52 -0.97 -1.73
N ILE A 50 4.25 -1.34 -1.55
CA ILE A 50 3.65 -2.51 -2.22
C ILE A 50 3.54 -2.24 -3.72
N LEU A 51 3.13 -1.03 -4.11
CA LEU A 51 3.02 -0.65 -5.52
C LEU A 51 4.38 -0.67 -6.22
N LEU A 52 5.42 -0.11 -5.59
CA LEU A 52 6.79 -0.10 -6.11
C LEU A 52 7.36 -1.52 -6.19
N ALA A 53 7.13 -2.35 -5.17
CA ALA A 53 7.53 -3.75 -5.18
C ALA A 53 6.86 -4.51 -6.33
N PHE A 54 5.57 -4.30 -6.56
CA PHE A 54 4.83 -4.90 -7.67
C PHE A 54 5.36 -4.46 -9.05
N LEU A 55 5.64 -3.16 -9.24
CA LEU A 55 6.21 -2.65 -10.48
C LEU A 55 7.61 -3.21 -10.77
N ARG A 56 8.42 -3.42 -9.72
CA ARG A 56 9.75 -4.05 -9.82
C ARG A 56 9.64 -5.53 -10.15
N LEU A 57 8.72 -6.25 -9.50
CA LEU A 57 8.43 -7.65 -9.76
C LEU A 57 8.02 -7.87 -11.22
N ARG A 58 7.19 -6.98 -11.78
CA ARG A 58 6.79 -7.04 -13.20
C ARG A 58 7.97 -6.88 -14.17
N LYS A 59 9.06 -6.24 -13.74
CA LYS A 59 10.32 -6.13 -14.50
C LYS A 59 11.32 -7.25 -14.17
N GLN A 60 10.87 -8.30 -13.46
CA GLN A 60 11.71 -9.40 -12.96
C GLN A 60 12.85 -8.95 -12.00
N ASP A 61 12.76 -7.75 -11.42
CA ASP A 61 13.73 -7.23 -10.46
C ASP A 61 13.33 -7.65 -9.02
N PHE A 62 13.66 -8.89 -8.66
CA PHE A 62 13.33 -9.47 -7.36
C PHE A 62 14.12 -8.82 -6.22
N ALA A 63 15.41 -8.53 -6.41
CA ALA A 63 16.24 -7.90 -5.39
C ALA A 63 15.72 -6.49 -5.02
N GLY A 64 15.32 -5.71 -6.03
CA GLY A 64 14.67 -4.42 -5.84
C GLY A 64 13.34 -4.56 -5.10
N ALA A 65 12.50 -5.53 -5.50
CA ALA A 65 11.22 -5.79 -4.84
C ALA A 65 11.39 -6.15 -3.35
N THR A 66 12.31 -7.08 -3.02
CA THR A 66 12.64 -7.46 -1.64
C THR A 66 13.13 -6.27 -0.83
N LYS A 67 13.95 -5.39 -1.41
CA LYS A 67 14.43 -4.18 -0.72
C LYS A 67 13.29 -3.23 -0.36
N TRP A 68 12.30 -3.07 -1.23
CA TRP A 68 11.12 -2.25 -0.95
C TRP A 68 10.16 -2.93 0.05
N LEU A 69 10.01 -4.25 -0.01
CA LEU A 69 9.22 -5.01 0.95
C LEU A 69 9.88 -5.07 2.34
N ASN A 70 11.20 -5.15 2.43
CA ASN A 70 11.94 -5.10 3.71
C ASN A 70 11.90 -3.73 4.39
N LYS A 71 11.58 -2.66 3.65
CA LYS A 71 11.24 -1.37 4.28
C LYS A 71 9.94 -1.47 5.09
N ILE A 72 9.11 -2.49 4.82
CA ILE A 72 7.89 -2.79 5.56
C ILE A 72 8.22 -3.60 6.82
N LYS A 73 8.68 -2.91 7.87
CA LYS A 73 9.11 -3.56 9.13
C LYS A 73 7.96 -4.24 9.89
N ASN A 74 6.78 -3.60 9.94
CA ASN A 74 5.61 -4.11 10.67
C ASN A 74 4.36 -4.12 9.77
N PRO A 75 4.13 -5.19 9.00
CA PRO A 75 2.98 -5.27 8.10
C PRO A 75 1.64 -5.19 8.84
N GLU A 76 1.52 -5.73 10.05
CA GLU A 76 0.25 -5.75 10.79
C GLU A 76 -0.24 -4.38 11.26
N THR A 77 0.69 -3.51 11.67
CA THR A 77 0.36 -2.14 12.11
C THR A 77 0.39 -1.12 10.97
N ALA A 78 1.27 -1.33 9.98
CA ALA A 78 1.47 -0.38 8.88
C ALA A 78 0.53 -0.59 7.68
N LEU A 79 -0.04 -1.78 7.51
CA LEU A 79 -0.85 -2.13 6.34
C LEU A 79 -2.29 -2.46 6.72
N VAL A 80 -3.24 -2.05 5.85
CA VAL A 80 -4.64 -2.51 5.90
C VAL A 80 -4.69 -4.02 5.61
N LYS A 81 -5.67 -4.76 6.14
CA LYS A 81 -5.78 -6.23 5.95
C LYS A 81 -5.58 -6.68 4.49
N LYS A 82 -6.18 -5.96 3.54
CA LYS A 82 -5.98 -6.18 2.08
C LYS A 82 -4.53 -5.97 1.62
N GLN A 83 -3.87 -4.93 2.11
CA GLN A 83 -2.46 -4.66 1.83
C GLN A 83 -1.53 -5.70 2.46
N GLN A 84 -1.89 -6.23 3.64
CA GLN A 84 -1.17 -7.38 4.24
C GLN A 84 -1.30 -8.63 3.35
N GLY A 85 -2.48 -8.86 2.76
CA GLY A 85 -2.68 -9.90 1.74
C GLY A 85 -1.69 -9.77 0.59
N TYR A 86 -1.58 -8.58 0.00
CA TYR A 86 -0.61 -8.29 -1.07
C TYR A 86 0.85 -8.44 -0.66
N TYR A 87 1.19 -8.04 0.57
CA TYR A 87 2.55 -8.22 1.10
C TYR A 87 2.93 -9.71 1.16
N ASN A 88 2.04 -10.55 1.69
CA ASN A 88 2.26 -11.99 1.75
C ASN A 88 2.27 -12.62 0.36
N PHE A 89 1.43 -12.16 -0.57
CA PHE A 89 1.43 -12.63 -1.96
C PHE A 89 2.76 -12.35 -2.67
N LEU A 90 3.29 -11.12 -2.55
CA LEU A 90 4.59 -10.76 -3.13
C LEU A 90 5.74 -11.57 -2.50
N ASN A 91 5.71 -11.80 -1.18
CA ASN A 91 6.66 -12.68 -0.51
C ASN A 91 6.56 -14.12 -1.00
N GLY A 92 5.35 -14.63 -1.22
CA GLY A 92 5.12 -15.96 -1.80
C GLY A 92 5.79 -16.12 -3.18
N ILE A 93 5.66 -15.13 -4.07
CA ILE A 93 6.29 -15.15 -5.40
C ILE A 93 7.82 -15.12 -5.33
N MET A 94 8.39 -14.41 -4.36
CA MET A 94 9.85 -14.37 -4.20
C MET A 94 10.39 -15.69 -3.65
N VAL A 95 9.70 -16.27 -2.66
CA VAL A 95 10.10 -17.52 -2.02
C VAL A 95 9.82 -18.74 -2.93
N SER A 96 8.85 -18.66 -3.85
CA SER A 96 8.56 -19.76 -4.78
C SER A 96 9.72 -20.09 -5.72
N GLN A 97 10.69 -19.19 -5.88
CA GLN A 97 11.92 -19.46 -6.63
C GLN A 97 12.92 -20.34 -5.88
N THR A 98 12.90 -20.33 -4.54
CA THR A 98 13.86 -21.05 -3.71
C THR A 98 13.23 -22.24 -2.99
N ASN A 99 12.00 -22.10 -2.50
CA ASN A 99 11.28 -23.14 -1.79
C ASN A 99 9.76 -23.04 -2.00
N MET A 100 9.21 -23.99 -2.76
CA MET A 100 7.79 -24.08 -3.07
C MET A 100 6.91 -24.29 -1.82
N ASN A 101 7.37 -25.10 -0.86
CA ASN A 101 6.59 -25.45 0.34
C ASN A 101 6.40 -24.24 1.28
N ASP A 102 7.40 -23.37 1.36
CA ASP A 102 7.29 -22.15 2.16
C ASP A 102 6.47 -21.08 1.44
N ALA A 103 6.53 -21.02 0.11
CA ALA A 103 5.70 -20.13 -0.68
C ALA A 103 4.20 -20.41 -0.48
N GLU A 104 3.82 -21.69 -0.39
CA GLU A 104 2.43 -22.11 -0.18
C GLU A 104 1.84 -21.56 1.14
N LYS A 105 2.65 -21.47 2.20
CA LYS A 105 2.23 -20.85 3.48
C LYS A 105 1.94 -19.37 3.30
N TYR A 106 2.77 -18.66 2.55
CA TYR A 106 2.56 -17.23 2.25
C TYR A 106 1.33 -17.01 1.39
N PHE A 107 1.07 -17.86 0.39
CA PHE A 107 -0.13 -17.78 -0.44
C PHE A 107 -1.41 -18.05 0.34
N LYS A 108 -1.44 -19.10 1.18
CA LYS A 108 -2.58 -19.37 2.07
C LYS A 108 -2.87 -18.19 3.00
N LYS A 109 -1.82 -17.58 3.57
CA LYS A 109 -1.95 -16.39 4.42
C LYS A 109 -2.45 -15.18 3.63
N ALA A 110 -1.98 -14.98 2.40
CA ALA A 110 -2.43 -13.92 1.52
C ALA A 110 -3.93 -14.04 1.18
N VAL A 111 -4.39 -15.25 0.85
CA VAL A 111 -5.79 -15.54 0.55
C VAL A 111 -6.68 -15.33 1.78
N SER A 112 -6.25 -15.78 2.96
CA SER A 112 -6.99 -15.59 4.21
C SER A 112 -7.12 -14.10 4.61
N LEU A 113 -6.09 -13.30 4.36
CA LEU A 113 -6.11 -11.86 4.61
C LEU A 113 -6.95 -11.08 3.57
N GLY A 114 -7.19 -11.69 2.40
CA GLY A 114 -8.04 -11.18 1.33
C GLY A 114 -7.28 -10.30 0.33
N LEU A 115 -7.18 -10.74 -0.92
CA LEU A 115 -6.66 -9.93 -2.02
C LEU A 115 -7.77 -9.10 -2.67
N SER A 116 -7.46 -7.87 -3.07
CA SER A 116 -8.42 -7.01 -3.76
C SER A 116 -8.64 -7.40 -5.22
N MET A 117 -7.68 -8.07 -5.86
CA MET A 117 -7.75 -8.47 -7.26
C MET A 117 -8.04 -9.96 -7.38
N ASN A 118 -9.12 -10.28 -8.10
CA ASN A 118 -9.54 -11.66 -8.36
C ASN A 118 -8.51 -12.46 -9.17
N HIS A 119 -7.72 -11.79 -10.02
CA HIS A 119 -6.63 -12.42 -10.78
C HIS A 119 -5.50 -12.91 -9.85
N ASP A 120 -5.07 -12.06 -8.90
CA ASP A 120 -4.02 -12.44 -7.95
C ASP A 120 -4.53 -13.50 -6.97
N LEU A 121 -5.84 -13.47 -6.65
CA LEU A 121 -6.51 -14.49 -5.86
C LEU A 121 -6.53 -15.85 -6.59
N ALA A 122 -6.73 -15.87 -7.90
CA ALA A 122 -6.69 -17.09 -8.71
C ALA A 122 -5.25 -17.66 -8.76
N MET A 123 -4.24 -16.82 -8.96
CA MET A 123 -2.84 -17.24 -8.94
C MET A 123 -2.38 -17.74 -7.57
N ALA A 124 -2.91 -17.20 -6.47
CA ALA A 124 -2.58 -17.66 -5.12
C ALA A 124 -3.28 -18.97 -4.71
N LYS A 125 -4.25 -19.45 -5.50
CA LYS A 125 -5.02 -20.69 -5.25
C LYS A 125 -4.61 -21.85 -6.17
N LEU A 126 -3.80 -21.57 -7.19
CA LEU A 126 -3.14 -22.56 -8.05
C LEU A 126 -1.97 -23.20 -7.29
#